data_AF-A0A4Q7BGN3-F1
#
_entry.id   AF-A0A4Q7BGN3-F1
#
_cell.length_a   1.000
_cell.length_b   1.000
_cell.length_c   1.000
_cell.angle_alpha   90.00
_cell.angle_beta   90.00
_cell.angle_gamma   90.00
#
_symmetry.space_group_name_H-M   'P 1'
#
loop_
_entity.id
_entity.type
_entity.pdbx_description
1 polymer ?
#
loop_
_entity_poly.entity_id
_entity_poly.type
_entity_poly.pdbx_seq_one_letter_code
_entity_poly.pdbx_strand_id
1 'polypeptide(L)'
;MKKIGLALQIAYVVGVFITVAMLLYNEMTWSADSWGNLGKALVSLVILIYASLYTLILLIISICLWGFNRNSLDKDLTTLYWAMKLYGITFVLQLLYLFSVGIKL
;
A
#
# COMPACT_ATOMS: atom_id res chain seq x y z
N MET A 1 -17.40 13.76 -6.27
CA MET A 1 -16.13 13.39 -5.60
C MET A 1 -16.30 12.32 -4.54
N LYS A 2 -17.39 12.36 -3.75
CA LYS A 2 -17.70 11.34 -2.73
C LYS A 2 -17.61 9.89 -3.21
N LYS A 3 -18.19 9.55 -4.38
CA LYS A 3 -18.09 8.21 -5.00
C LYS A 3 -16.65 7.80 -5.35
N ILE A 4 -15.84 8.73 -5.86
CA ILE A 4 -14.44 8.47 -6.24
C ILE A 4 -13.56 8.30 -4.99
N GLY A 5 -13.75 9.17 -3.98
CA GLY A 5 -13.06 9.04 -2.69
C GLY A 5 -13.40 7.73 -1.98
N LEU A 6 -14.67 7.31 -2.03
CA LEU A 6 -15.11 6.02 -1.49
C LEU A 6 -14.51 4.85 -2.27
N ALA A 7 -14.46 4.91 -3.62
CA ALA A 7 -13.80 3.89 -4.43
C ALA A 7 -12.31 3.76 -4.09
N LEU A 8 -11.60 4.89 -3.89
CA LEU A 8 -10.21 4.90 -3.46
C LEU A 8 -10.03 4.31 -2.05
N GLN A 9 -10.98 4.52 -1.14
CA GLN A 9 -10.94 3.89 0.19
C GLN A 9 -11.22 2.39 0.14
N ILE A 10 -12.17 1.93 -0.70
CA ILE A 10 -12.40 0.49 -0.88
C ILE A 10 -11.16 -0.16 -1.49
N ALA A 11 -10.59 0.44 -2.54
CA ALA A 11 -9.34 -0.04 -3.15
C ALA A 11 -8.21 -0.13 -2.13
N TYR A 12 -8.12 0.84 -1.22
CA TYR A 12 -7.13 0.82 -0.13
C TYR A 12 -7.32 -0.40 0.77
N VAL A 13 -8.54 -0.62 1.27
CA VAL A 13 -8.84 -1.75 2.16
C VAL A 13 -8.56 -3.09 1.48
N VAL A 14 -8.97 -3.25 0.23
CA VAL A 14 -8.73 -4.47 -0.55
C VAL A 14 -7.23 -4.69 -0.79
N GLY A 15 -6.49 -3.64 -1.17
CA GLY A 15 -5.05 -3.73 -1.40
C GLY A 15 -4.27 -4.12 -0.14
N VAL A 16 -4.61 -3.53 1.01
CA VAL A 16 -4.01 -3.88 2.30
C VAL A 16 -4.32 -5.32 2.66
N PHE A 17 -5.59 -5.74 2.53
CA PHE A 17 -6.01 -7.11 2.83
C PHE A 17 -5.23 -8.14 2.01
N ILE A 18 -5.14 -7.94 0.69
CA ILE A 18 -4.39 -8.83 -0.21
C ILE A 18 -2.91 -8.88 0.17
N THR A 19 -2.30 -7.73 0.42
CA THR A 19 -0.87 -7.63 0.79
C THR A 19 -0.61 -8.41 2.09
N VAL A 20 -1.43 -8.20 3.12
CA VAL A 20 -1.29 -8.89 4.40
C VAL A 20 -1.52 -10.40 4.24
N ALA A 21 -2.54 -10.81 3.49
CA ALA A 21 -2.81 -12.23 3.23
C ALA A 21 -1.64 -12.92 2.52
N MET A 22 -1.03 -12.27 1.51
CA MET A 22 0.13 -12.79 0.80
C MET A 22 1.36 -12.90 1.70
N LEU A 23 1.63 -11.90 2.55
CA LEU A 23 2.74 -11.95 3.50
C LEU A 23 2.54 -13.06 4.54
N LEU A 24 1.35 -13.15 5.13
CA LEU A 24 1.03 -14.22 6.09
C LEU A 24 1.13 -15.60 5.45
N TYR A 25 0.61 -15.76 4.23
CA TYR A 25 0.73 -17.01 3.48
C TYR A 25 2.20 -17.40 3.28
N ASN A 26 3.03 -16.45 2.81
CA ASN A 26 4.45 -16.68 2.61
C ASN A 26 5.15 -17.09 3.92
N GLU A 27 4.83 -16.43 5.04
CA GLU A 27 5.40 -16.76 6.35
C GLU A 27 4.95 -18.13 6.88
N MET A 28 3.70 -18.52 6.66
CA MET A 28 3.16 -19.82 7.07
C MET A 28 3.71 -20.99 6.25
N THR A 29 4.24 -20.74 5.05
CA THR A 29 4.89 -21.79 4.25
C THR A 29 6.14 -22.31 4.96
N TRP A 30 6.19 -23.63 5.18
CA TRP A 30 7.32 -24.27 5.83
C TRP A 30 8.56 -24.28 4.93
N SER A 31 9.71 -23.96 5.51
CA SER A 31 11.03 -24.02 4.86
C SER A 31 11.98 -24.84 5.74
N ALA A 32 12.53 -25.93 5.18
CA ALA A 32 13.42 -26.83 5.91
C ALA A 32 14.86 -26.30 6.01
N ASP A 33 15.30 -25.53 5.01
CA ASP A 33 16.71 -25.17 4.82
C ASP A 33 16.92 -23.66 4.67
N SER A 34 18.18 -23.21 4.84
CA SER A 34 18.60 -21.80 4.72
C SER A 34 18.23 -21.17 3.37
N TRP A 35 18.29 -21.94 2.29
CA TRP A 35 17.84 -21.52 0.96
C TRP A 35 16.33 -21.28 0.88
N GLY A 36 15.53 -22.05 1.63
CA GLY A 36 14.09 -21.83 1.75
C GLY A 36 13.77 -20.54 2.50
N ASN A 37 14.52 -20.23 3.56
CA ASN A 37 14.39 -18.96 4.28
C ASN A 37 14.77 -17.76 3.42
N LEU A 38 15.84 -17.87 2.63
CA LEU A 38 16.21 -16.83 1.65
C LEU A 38 15.13 -16.63 0.59
N GLY A 39 14.56 -17.72 0.06
CA GLY A 39 13.45 -17.68 -0.88
C GLY A 39 12.22 -16.96 -0.31
N LYS A 40 11.85 -17.26 0.95
CA LYS A 40 10.77 -16.55 1.64
C LYS A 40 11.06 -15.06 1.79
N ALA A 41 12.28 -14.69 2.18
CA ALA A 41 12.68 -13.29 2.30
C ALA A 41 12.58 -12.54 0.97
N LEU A 42 13.03 -13.15 -0.13
CA LEU A 42 12.92 -12.58 -1.48
C LEU A 42 11.46 -12.43 -1.91
N VAL A 43 10.61 -13.43 -1.68
CA VAL A 43 9.17 -13.35 -2.00
C VAL A 43 8.48 -12.25 -1.18
N SER A 44 8.76 -12.15 0.12
CA SER A 44 8.27 -11.06 0.96
C SER A 44 8.71 -9.68 0.43
N LEU A 45 9.97 -9.56 0.00
CA LEU A 45 10.50 -8.33 -0.59
C LEU A 45 9.76 -7.98 -1.89
N VAL A 46 9.53 -8.95 -2.76
CA VAL A 46 8.78 -8.76 -4.02
C VAL A 46 7.33 -8.31 -3.73
N ILE A 47 6.63 -8.97 -2.81
CA ILE A 47 5.26 -8.59 -2.40
C ILE A 47 5.24 -7.13 -1.91
N LEU A 48 6.21 -6.73 -1.09
CA LEU A 48 6.31 -5.36 -0.57
C LEU A 48 6.59 -4.33 -1.66
N ILE A 49 7.46 -4.62 -2.63
CA ILE A 49 7.72 -3.72 -3.76
C ILE A 49 6.42 -3.48 -4.53
N TYR A 50 5.69 -4.53 -4.90
CA TYR A 50 4.44 -4.39 -5.65
C TYR A 50 3.38 -3.64 -4.84
N ALA A 51 3.24 -3.94 -3.56
CA ALA A 51 2.32 -3.23 -2.68
C ALA A 51 2.69 -1.73 -2.55
N SER A 52 3.98 -1.41 -2.47
CA SER A 52 4.49 -0.04 -2.41
C SER A 52 4.21 0.73 -3.70
N LEU A 53 4.45 0.12 -4.86
CA LEU A 53 4.17 0.73 -6.16
C LEU A 53 2.67 0.99 -6.33
N TYR A 54 1.82 0.02 -5.99
CA TYR A 54 0.36 0.17 -6.02
C TYR A 54 -0.10 1.34 -5.14
N THR A 55 0.41 1.39 -3.90
CA THR A 55 0.08 2.44 -2.92
C THR A 55 0.55 3.82 -3.41
N LEU A 56 1.75 3.90 -4.01
CA LEU A 56 2.30 5.13 -4.57
C LEU A 56 1.47 5.66 -5.75
N ILE A 57 1.06 4.78 -6.67
CA ILE A 57 0.24 5.17 -7.83
C ILE A 57 -1.10 5.77 -7.36
N LEU A 58 -1.76 5.11 -6.41
CA LEU A 58 -3.04 5.59 -5.88
C LEU A 58 -2.90 6.83 -5.01
N LEU A 59 -1.77 7.00 -4.31
CA LEU A 59 -1.43 8.24 -3.62
C LEU A 59 -1.31 9.41 -4.61
N ILE A 60 -0.57 9.24 -5.71
CA ILE A 60 -0.41 10.27 -6.75
C ILE A 60 -1.77 10.63 -7.35
N ILE A 61 -2.58 9.63 -7.71
CA ILE A 61 -3.94 9.85 -8.24
C ILE A 61 -4.79 10.64 -7.23
N SER A 62 -4.73 10.28 -5.95
CA SER A 62 -5.47 10.97 -4.88
C SER A 62 -5.02 12.43 -4.73
N ILE A 63 -3.70 12.69 -4.77
CA ILE A 63 -3.12 14.04 -4.70
C ILE A 63 -3.55 14.87 -5.91
N CYS A 64 -3.46 14.33 -7.12
CA CYS A 64 -3.88 15.03 -8.34
C CYS A 64 -5.36 15.38 -8.28
N LEU A 65 -6.23 14.41 -7.96
CA LEU A 65 -7.66 14.63 -7.83
C LEU A 65 -8.00 15.66 -6.75
N TRP A 66 -7.23 15.69 -5.66
CA TRP A 66 -7.42 16.66 -4.59
C TRP A 66 -7.00 18.05 -5.07
N GLY A 67 -5.82 18.18 -5.68
CA GLY A 67 -5.28 19.42 -6.21
C GLY A 67 -6.19 20.08 -7.26
N PHE A 68 -6.76 19.30 -8.17
CA PHE A 68 -7.69 19.83 -9.20
C PHE A 68 -9.02 20.31 -8.62
N ASN A 69 -9.45 19.78 -7.48
CA ASN A 69 -10.78 20.06 -6.93
C ASN A 69 -10.75 20.91 -5.66
N ARG A 70 -9.58 21.20 -5.08
CA ARG A 70 -9.46 21.95 -3.81
C ARG A 70 -10.10 23.36 -3.83
N ASN A 71 -10.23 23.96 -5.02
CA ASN A 71 -10.79 25.30 -5.19
C ASN A 71 -12.29 25.30 -5.52
N SER A 72 -12.94 24.14 -5.68
CA SER A 72 -14.38 24.09 -5.92
C SER A 72 -15.14 24.13 -4.61
N LEU A 73 -15.87 25.23 -4.37
CA LEU A 73 -16.65 25.47 -3.15
C LEU A 73 -17.76 24.44 -2.88
N ASP A 74 -18.23 23.71 -3.90
CA ASP A 74 -19.39 22.81 -3.78
C ASP A 74 -19.04 21.31 -3.65
N LYS A 75 -17.77 20.93 -3.52
CA LYS A 75 -17.37 19.50 -3.50
C LYS A 75 -16.94 19.06 -2.11
N ASP A 76 -17.70 18.11 -1.54
CA ASP A 76 -17.26 17.33 -0.38
C ASP A 76 -16.02 16.49 -0.78
N LEU A 77 -14.85 16.95 -0.31
CA LEU A 77 -13.53 16.37 -0.55
C LEU A 77 -13.05 15.52 0.63
N THR A 78 -13.84 15.41 1.70
CA THR A 78 -13.45 14.75 2.95
C THR A 78 -12.98 13.32 2.71
N THR A 79 -13.75 12.55 1.95
CA THR A 79 -13.39 11.15 1.61
C THR A 79 -12.08 11.03 0.83
N LEU A 80 -11.82 11.98 -0.07
CA LEU A 80 -10.61 11.99 -0.89
C LEU A 80 -9.37 12.35 -0.06
N TYR A 81 -9.53 13.31 0.84
CA TYR A 81 -8.50 13.73 1.79
C TYR A 81 -8.09 12.58 2.73
N TRP A 82 -9.07 11.83 3.26
CA TRP A 82 -8.80 10.64 4.06
C TRP A 82 -8.10 9.54 3.28
N ALA A 83 -8.52 9.28 2.04
CA ALA A 83 -7.84 8.31 1.17
C ALA A 83 -6.36 8.69 0.98
N MET A 84 -6.09 9.96 0.66
CA MET A 84 -4.73 10.48 0.50
C MET A 84 -3.87 10.26 1.75
N LYS A 85 -4.41 10.54 2.95
CA LYS A 85 -3.70 10.29 4.22
C LYS A 85 -3.40 8.81 4.43
N LEU A 86 -4.37 7.93 4.19
CA LEU A 86 -4.20 6.48 4.36
C LEU A 86 -3.11 5.93 3.44
N TYR A 87 -3.15 6.28 2.15
CA TYR A 87 -2.10 5.89 1.20
C TYR A 87 -0.74 6.46 1.59
N GLY A 88 -0.68 7.72 2.03
CA GLY A 88 0.56 8.38 2.46
C GLY A 88 1.21 7.70 3.66
N ILE A 89 0.45 7.45 4.72
CA ILE A 89 0.95 6.76 5.92
C ILE A 89 1.39 5.33 5.57
N THR A 90 0.59 4.61 4.79
CA THR A 90 0.87 3.22 4.43
C THR A 90 2.13 3.11 3.58
N PHE A 91 2.33 4.04 2.64
CA PHE A 91 3.53 4.08 1.82
C PHE A 91 4.79 4.33 2.65
N VAL A 92 4.73 5.23 3.64
CA VAL A 92 5.85 5.46 4.56
C VAL A 92 6.15 4.22 5.39
N LEU A 93 5.13 3.54 5.91
CA LEU A 93 5.30 2.29 6.66
C LEU A 93 5.90 1.17 5.79
N GLN A 94 5.44 1.05 4.55
CA GLN A 94 5.97 0.07 3.58
C GLN A 94 7.43 0.36 3.26
N LEU A 95 7.82 1.63 3.05
CA LEU A 95 9.22 2.03 2.87
C LEU A 95 10.07 1.68 4.08
N LEU A 96 9.64 2.02 5.30
CA LEU A 96 10.35 1.70 6.52
C LEU A 96 10.56 0.18 6.68
N TYR A 97 9.52 -0.60 6.37
CA TYR A 97 9.62 -2.04 6.43
C TYR A 97 10.54 -2.61 5.34
N LEU A 98 10.49 -2.06 4.13
CA LEU A 98 11.36 -2.45 3.03
C LEU A 98 12.84 -2.16 3.35
N PHE A 99 13.14 -1.01 3.95
CA PHE A 99 14.49 -0.74 4.48
C PHE A 99 14.88 -1.71 5.60
N SER A 100 13.96 -2.03 6.53
CA SER A 100 14.25 -3.01 7.57
C SER A 100 14.52 -4.42 7.05
N VAL A 101 13.86 -4.84 5.96
CA VAL A 101 14.05 -6.16 5.36
C VAL A 101 15.30 -6.17 4.49
N GLY A 102 15.53 -5.11 3.70
CA GLY A 102 16.72 -4.97 2.86
C GLY A 102 18.03 -4.86 3.63
N ILE A 103 18.01 -4.39 4.88
CA ILE A 103 19.20 -4.38 5.77
C ILE A 103 19.51 -5.78 6.31
N LYS A 104 18.54 -6.70 6.34
CA LYS A 104 18.67 -8.05 6.90
C LYS A 104 19.01 -9.13 5.86
N LEU A 105 18.92 -8.81 4.58
CA LEU A 105 19.34 -9.63 3.43
C LEU A 105 20.81 -9.36 3.10
#